data_AF-A0A7X7RL35-F1
#
_entry.id   AF-A0A7X7RL35-F1
#
_cell.length_a   1.000
_cell.length_b   1.000
_cell.length_c   1.000
_cell.angle_alpha   90.00
_cell.angle_beta   90.00
_cell.angle_gamma   90.00
#
_symmetry.space_group_name_H-M   'P 1'
#
loop_
_entity.id
_entity.type
_entity.pdbx_description
1 polymer ?
#
loop_
_entity_poly.entity_id
_entity_poly.type
_entity_poly.pdbx_seq_one_letter_code
_entity_poly.pdbx_strand_id
1 'polypeptide(L)'
;MTFPLVCDSTGKKFGKSEGNAIFLDARKTPYYDFYQFFLRTMDADVIRYLKIFTFLPMARIAELEQAVAAAPERREAQQVLAEELTRTVHGEQGLAVAKKATQVLFGGSLDGLAAADLEAIFANVPSAALPAAEVLGKPAFEVIAAAGMAASKGEARRLVQQGGLSINNVKAGGLDRCFAPTDLIEGRLAVLRSGKKSFFLLRAE
;
A
#
# COMPACT_ATOMS: atom_id res chain seq x y z
N MET A 1 -30.92 16.93 -18.71
CA MET A 1 -30.27 17.11 -17.40
C MET A 1 -28.79 16.83 -17.57
N THR A 2 -27.91 17.65 -16.99
CA THR A 2 -26.44 17.46 -17.05
C THR A 2 -25.87 17.33 -15.65
N PHE A 3 -24.78 16.58 -15.50
CA PHE A 3 -24.06 16.45 -14.23
C PHE A 3 -22.87 17.42 -14.20
N PRO A 4 -22.56 18.01 -13.03
CA PRO A 4 -21.42 18.90 -12.89
C PRO A 4 -20.11 18.13 -13.05
N LEU A 5 -19.11 18.80 -13.60
CA LEU A 5 -17.75 18.27 -13.63
C LEU A 5 -17.19 18.24 -12.20
N VAL A 6 -16.63 17.11 -11.79
CA VAL A 6 -16.02 16.98 -10.47
C VAL A 6 -14.62 17.61 -10.48
N CYS A 7 -14.43 18.65 -9.67
CA CYS A 7 -13.12 19.23 -9.32
C CYS A 7 -12.86 19.02 -7.82
N ASP A 8 -11.60 19.04 -7.40
CA ASP A 8 -11.24 19.16 -5.98
C ASP A 8 -11.33 20.62 -5.48
N SER A 9 -11.14 20.82 -4.18
CA SER A 9 -11.20 22.16 -3.57
C SER A 9 -10.12 23.12 -4.06
N THR A 10 -9.09 22.64 -4.75
CA THR A 10 -8.03 23.46 -5.38
C THR A 10 -8.36 23.86 -6.82
N GLY A 11 -9.49 23.38 -7.36
CA GLY A 11 -9.91 23.62 -8.74
C GLY A 11 -9.30 22.66 -9.76
N LYS A 12 -8.54 21.66 -9.31
CA LYS A 12 -8.02 20.61 -10.21
C LYS A 12 -9.13 19.63 -10.54
N LYS A 13 -9.24 19.27 -11.83
CA LYS A 13 -10.23 18.28 -12.29
C LYS A 13 -9.90 16.91 -11.67
N PHE A 14 -10.93 16.25 -11.17
CA PHE A 14 -10.85 14.90 -10.64
C PHE A 14 -10.28 13.93 -11.70
N GLY A 15 -9.28 13.14 -11.33
CA GLY A 15 -8.72 12.09 -12.20
C GLY A 15 -7.86 12.58 -13.39
N LYS A 16 -7.30 13.80 -13.36
CA LYS A 16 -6.45 14.30 -14.46
C LYS A 16 -5.12 13.53 -14.62
N SER A 17 -4.74 13.35 -15.88
CA SER A 17 -3.61 12.60 -16.46
C SER A 17 -2.19 13.18 -16.22
N GLU A 18 -2.00 14.02 -15.20
CA GLU A 18 -0.65 14.40 -14.73
C GLU A 18 -0.08 13.30 -13.82
N GLY A 19 -0.09 12.05 -14.29
CA GLY A 19 0.45 10.88 -13.58
C GLY A 19 -0.46 10.24 -12.53
N ASN A 20 -1.69 10.72 -12.33
CA ASN A 20 -2.60 10.26 -11.26
C ASN A 20 -3.99 9.81 -11.76
N ALA A 21 -4.07 9.33 -13.00
CA ALA A 21 -5.32 8.78 -13.52
C ALA A 21 -5.69 7.49 -12.77
N ILE A 22 -6.93 7.44 -12.24
CA ILE A 22 -7.46 6.29 -11.53
C ILE A 22 -8.31 5.46 -12.50
N PHE A 23 -7.96 4.20 -12.72
CA PHE A 23 -8.70 3.28 -13.59
C PHE A 23 -9.57 2.35 -12.75
N LEU A 24 -10.70 1.92 -13.32
CA LEU A 24 -11.56 0.91 -12.69
C LEU A 24 -11.05 -0.53 -12.92
N ASP A 25 -10.15 -0.73 -13.88
CA ASP A 25 -9.52 -2.02 -14.13
C ASP A 25 -8.38 -2.24 -13.11
N ALA A 26 -8.50 -3.31 -12.32
CA ALA A 26 -7.54 -3.68 -11.29
C ALA A 26 -6.11 -3.91 -11.80
N ARG A 27 -5.96 -4.23 -13.09
CA ARG A 27 -4.65 -4.41 -13.74
C ARG A 27 -3.95 -3.08 -14.04
N LYS A 28 -4.72 -1.99 -14.13
CA LYS A 28 -4.20 -0.64 -14.37
C LYS A 28 -4.09 0.17 -13.08
N THR A 29 -5.04 0.00 -12.17
CA THR A 29 -5.00 0.56 -10.82
C THR A 29 -5.27 -0.57 -9.84
N PRO A 30 -4.23 -1.11 -9.19
CA PRO A 30 -4.39 -2.16 -8.19
C PRO A 30 -5.37 -1.74 -7.08
N TYR A 31 -6.04 -2.72 -6.46
CA TYR A 31 -7.06 -2.47 -5.43
C TYR A 31 -6.56 -1.56 -4.31
N TYR A 32 -5.31 -1.75 -3.88
CA TYR A 32 -4.67 -0.90 -2.89
C TYR A 32 -4.57 0.56 -3.34
N ASP A 33 -4.08 0.80 -4.56
CA ASP A 33 -3.92 2.15 -5.10
C ASP A 33 -5.28 2.85 -5.28
N PHE A 34 -6.29 2.11 -5.73
CA PHE A 34 -7.67 2.60 -5.82
C PHE A 34 -8.21 3.04 -4.45
N TYR A 35 -8.13 2.16 -3.46
CA TYR A 35 -8.57 2.44 -2.10
C TYR A 35 -7.81 3.62 -1.49
N GLN A 36 -6.49 3.66 -1.65
CA GLN A 36 -5.65 4.73 -1.12
C GLN A 36 -5.90 6.09 -1.77
N PHE A 37 -6.24 6.12 -3.06
CA PHE A 37 -6.60 7.36 -3.75
C PHE A 37 -7.79 8.04 -3.03
N PHE A 38 -8.85 7.29 -2.74
CA PHE A 38 -10.01 7.82 -2.01
C PHE A 38 -9.73 8.07 -0.53
N LEU A 39 -8.95 7.21 0.12
CA LEU A 39 -8.55 7.40 1.52
C LEU A 39 -7.74 8.69 1.72
N ARG A 40 -7.01 9.13 0.68
CA ARG A 40 -6.19 10.36 0.70
C ARG A 40 -7.00 11.63 0.43
N THR A 41 -8.30 11.53 0.16
CA THR A 41 -9.19 12.69 -0.07
C THR A 41 -9.07 13.71 1.07
N MET A 42 -9.05 14.99 0.70
CA MET A 42 -8.97 16.10 1.64
C MET A 42 -10.27 16.25 2.43
N ASP A 43 -10.17 16.74 3.67
CA ASP A 43 -11.34 16.98 4.52
C ASP A 43 -12.36 17.92 3.87
N ALA A 44 -11.88 18.91 3.11
CA ALA A 44 -12.73 19.85 2.36
C ALA A 44 -13.56 19.20 1.25
N ASP A 45 -13.17 18.01 0.77
CA ASP A 45 -13.81 17.35 -0.38
C ASP A 45 -14.58 16.09 -0.01
N VAL A 46 -14.21 15.41 1.09
CA VAL A 46 -14.69 14.06 1.39
C VAL A 46 -16.22 13.98 1.52
N ILE A 47 -16.86 14.94 2.17
CA ILE A 47 -18.32 14.96 2.34
C ILE A 47 -19.03 15.16 1.00
N ARG A 48 -18.48 16.03 0.13
CA ARG A 48 -19.01 16.24 -1.22
C ARG A 48 -18.83 14.99 -2.07
N TYR A 49 -17.70 14.30 -1.96
CA TYR A 49 -17.45 13.04 -2.68
C TYR A 49 -18.37 11.92 -2.21
N LEU A 50 -18.65 11.81 -0.90
CA LEU A 50 -19.65 10.87 -0.38
C LEU A 50 -21.03 11.12 -1.00
N LYS A 51 -21.47 12.38 -1.11
CA LYS A 51 -22.75 12.76 -1.72
C LYS A 51 -22.82 12.46 -3.22
N ILE A 52 -21.70 12.52 -3.94
CA ILE A 52 -21.66 12.36 -5.41
C ILE A 52 -21.48 10.90 -5.80
N PHE A 53 -20.60 10.16 -5.12
CA PHE A 53 -20.13 8.87 -5.59
C PHE A 53 -20.72 7.67 -4.85
N THR A 54 -21.41 7.87 -3.74
CA THR A 54 -21.98 6.77 -2.94
C THR A 54 -23.49 6.81 -2.89
N PHE A 55 -24.11 5.68 -2.53
CA PHE A 55 -25.55 5.57 -2.27
C PHE A 55 -25.88 5.68 -0.78
N LEU A 56 -24.99 6.25 0.03
CA LEU A 56 -25.22 6.37 1.47
C LEU A 56 -26.41 7.31 1.76
N PRO A 57 -27.22 7.01 2.79
CA PRO A 57 -28.26 7.92 3.24
C PRO A 57 -27.67 9.27 3.67
N MET A 58 -28.37 10.37 3.37
CA MET A 58 -27.94 11.71 3.75
C MET A 58 -27.74 11.88 5.26
N ALA A 59 -28.52 11.16 6.08
CA ALA A 59 -28.33 11.13 7.53
C ALA A 59 -26.95 10.57 7.92
N ARG A 60 -26.51 9.46 7.29
CA ARG A 60 -25.18 8.89 7.54
C ARG A 60 -24.07 9.82 7.08
N ILE A 61 -24.27 10.53 5.97
CA ILE A 61 -23.30 11.54 5.51
C ILE A 61 -23.20 12.71 6.50
N ALA A 62 -24.32 13.14 7.09
CA ALA A 62 -24.32 14.20 8.11
C ALA A 62 -23.57 13.79 9.39
N GLU A 63 -23.70 12.53 9.82
CA GLU A 63 -22.89 11.98 10.93
C GLU A 63 -21.38 12.04 10.61
N LEU A 64 -21.00 11.65 9.39
CA LEU A 64 -19.60 11.69 8.95
C LEU A 64 -19.06 13.13 8.85
N GLU A 65 -19.90 14.09 8.46
CA GLU A 65 -19.56 15.52 8.45
C GLU A 65 -19.24 16.03 9.87
N GLN A 66 -20.04 15.63 10.86
CA GLN A 66 -19.75 15.92 12.27
C GLN A 66 -18.44 15.24 12.74
N ALA A 67 -18.20 13.99 12.33
CA ALA A 67 -16.97 13.28 12.67
C ALA A 67 -15.71 13.97 12.11
N VAL A 68 -15.76 14.47 10.88
CA VAL A 68 -14.65 15.23 10.27
C VAL A 68 -14.40 16.54 11.03
N ALA A 69 -15.45 17.24 11.46
CA ALA A 69 -15.30 18.47 12.23
C ALA A 69 -14.75 18.23 13.64
N ALA A 70 -15.15 17.12 14.29
CA ALA A 70 -14.78 16.82 15.67
C ALA A 70 -13.41 16.17 15.81
N ALA A 71 -13.03 15.27 14.89
CA ALA A 71 -11.82 14.46 14.96
C ALA A 71 -11.27 14.14 13.56
N PRO A 72 -10.83 15.15 12.78
CA PRO A 72 -10.37 14.98 11.40
C PRO A 72 -9.20 13.99 11.28
N GLU A 73 -8.36 13.88 12.31
CA GLU A 73 -7.21 12.96 12.36
C GLU A 73 -7.61 11.48 12.30
N ARG A 74 -8.85 11.13 12.66
CA ARG A 74 -9.37 9.75 12.57
C ARG A 74 -9.70 9.35 11.13
N ARG A 75 -9.93 10.34 10.26
CA ARG A 75 -10.24 10.16 8.83
C ARG A 75 -11.41 9.19 8.56
N GLU A 76 -12.43 9.20 9.41
CA GLU A 76 -13.55 8.26 9.32
C GLU A 76 -14.31 8.38 7.99
N ALA A 77 -14.61 9.62 7.56
CA ALA A 77 -15.30 9.86 6.29
C ALA A 77 -14.50 9.37 5.08
N GLN A 78 -13.18 9.51 5.10
CA GLN A 78 -12.33 9.03 4.01
C GLN A 78 -12.24 7.51 3.97
N GLN A 79 -12.21 6.86 5.14
CA GLN A 79 -12.28 5.41 5.23
C GLN A 79 -13.59 4.91 4.64
N VAL A 80 -14.73 5.48 5.04
CA VAL A 80 -16.04 5.12 4.48
C VAL A 80 -16.08 5.35 2.97
N LEU A 81 -15.62 6.50 2.48
CA LEU A 81 -15.58 6.79 1.04
C LEU A 81 -14.76 5.75 0.28
N ALA A 82 -13.56 5.42 0.77
CA ALA A 82 -12.69 4.43 0.14
C ALA A 82 -13.30 3.03 0.16
N GLU A 83 -13.94 2.64 1.27
CA GLU A 83 -14.61 1.35 1.40
C GLU A 83 -15.80 1.21 0.45
N GLU A 84 -16.71 2.19 0.43
CA GLU A 84 -17.89 2.18 -0.44
C GLU A 84 -17.51 2.09 -1.91
N LEU A 85 -16.54 2.89 -2.35
CA LEU A 85 -16.16 2.93 -3.76
C LEU A 85 -15.37 1.69 -4.17
N THR A 86 -14.45 1.22 -3.33
CA THR A 86 -13.72 -0.02 -3.62
C THR A 86 -14.66 -1.21 -3.65
N ARG A 87 -15.63 -1.30 -2.72
CA ARG A 87 -16.67 -2.33 -2.73
C ARG A 87 -17.53 -2.26 -3.99
N THR A 88 -17.94 -1.05 -4.39
CA THR A 88 -18.81 -0.86 -5.56
C THR A 88 -18.12 -1.26 -6.86
N VAL A 89 -16.83 -0.94 -7.00
CA VAL A 89 -16.08 -1.20 -8.25
C VAL A 89 -15.45 -2.59 -8.29
N HIS A 90 -14.92 -3.07 -7.16
CA HIS A 90 -14.11 -4.29 -7.09
C HIS A 90 -14.69 -5.40 -6.20
N GLY A 91 -15.90 -5.19 -5.67
CA GLY A 91 -16.59 -6.14 -4.79
C GLY A 91 -15.95 -6.27 -3.41
N GLU A 92 -16.54 -7.15 -2.60
CA GLU A 92 -16.04 -7.43 -1.24
C GLU A 92 -14.63 -8.01 -1.23
N GLN A 93 -14.29 -8.84 -2.24
CA GLN A 93 -12.95 -9.42 -2.35
C GLN A 93 -11.89 -8.33 -2.61
N GLY A 94 -12.14 -7.42 -3.57
CA GLY A 94 -11.21 -6.33 -3.86
C GLY A 94 -11.04 -5.40 -2.67
N LEU A 95 -12.13 -5.10 -1.95
CA LEU A 95 -12.08 -4.31 -0.71
C LEU A 95 -11.24 -5.01 0.37
N ALA A 96 -11.46 -6.31 0.59
CA ALA A 96 -10.71 -7.08 1.58
C ALA A 96 -9.21 -7.07 1.28
N VAL A 97 -8.82 -7.27 0.01
CA VAL A 97 -7.43 -7.20 -0.44
C VAL A 97 -6.86 -5.80 -0.21
N ALA A 98 -7.57 -4.73 -0.58
CA ALA A 98 -7.10 -3.36 -0.39
C ALA A 98 -6.91 -2.98 1.08
N LYS A 99 -7.83 -3.39 1.96
CA LYS A 99 -7.72 -3.17 3.41
C LYS A 99 -6.55 -3.94 4.01
N LYS A 100 -6.38 -5.21 3.61
CA LYS A 100 -5.26 -6.05 4.06
C LYS A 100 -3.90 -5.50 3.59
N ALA A 101 -3.83 -5.08 2.33
CA ALA A 101 -2.67 -4.39 1.77
C ALA A 101 -2.31 -3.12 2.55
N THR A 102 -3.32 -2.32 2.88
CA THR A 102 -3.14 -1.12 3.70
C THR A 102 -2.58 -1.48 5.08
N GLN A 103 -3.16 -2.48 5.76
CA GLN A 103 -2.64 -2.92 7.06
C GLN A 103 -1.17 -3.36 6.97
N VAL A 104 -0.83 -4.19 5.98
CA VAL A 104 0.54 -4.65 5.75
C VAL A 104 1.51 -3.50 5.50
N LEU A 105 1.16 -2.57 4.62
CA LEU A 105 2.01 -1.42 4.30
C LEU A 105 2.16 -0.43 5.47
N PHE A 106 1.29 -0.52 6.48
CA PHE A 106 1.42 0.24 7.73
C PHE A 106 1.91 -0.60 8.91
N GLY A 107 2.49 -1.78 8.65
CA GLY A 107 3.17 -2.60 9.65
C GLY A 107 2.35 -3.73 10.28
N GLY A 108 1.19 -4.05 9.71
CA GLY A 108 0.40 -5.24 10.04
C GLY A 108 1.04 -6.54 9.54
N SER A 109 0.50 -7.67 9.98
CA SER A 109 1.00 -8.99 9.56
C SER A 109 0.71 -9.26 8.08
N LEU A 110 1.66 -9.94 7.43
CA LEU A 110 1.54 -10.47 6.07
C LEU A 110 0.83 -11.83 6.02
N ASP A 111 0.46 -12.39 7.18
CA ASP A 111 -0.12 -13.73 7.27
C ASP A 111 -1.40 -13.87 6.43
N GLY A 112 -1.44 -14.94 5.65
CA GLY A 112 -2.57 -15.28 4.78
C GLY A 112 -2.75 -14.36 3.57
N LEU A 113 -1.74 -13.60 3.15
CA LEU A 113 -1.70 -13.02 1.81
C LEU A 113 -1.02 -14.01 0.86
N ALA A 114 -1.66 -14.26 -0.28
CA ALA A 114 -1.03 -15.02 -1.34
C ALA A 114 0.09 -14.19 -1.98
N ALA A 115 1.09 -14.86 -2.54
CA ALA A 115 2.19 -14.18 -3.19
C ALA A 115 1.72 -13.36 -4.41
N ALA A 116 0.69 -13.82 -5.12
CA ALA A 116 0.05 -13.07 -6.21
C ALA A 116 -0.60 -11.76 -5.73
N ASP A 117 -1.23 -11.75 -4.55
CA ASP A 117 -1.81 -10.53 -3.98
C ASP A 117 -0.70 -9.54 -3.62
N LEU A 118 0.41 -10.01 -3.06
CA LEU A 118 1.57 -9.17 -2.76
C LEU A 118 2.18 -8.58 -4.02
N GLU A 119 2.31 -9.35 -5.09
CA GLU A 119 2.80 -8.82 -6.37
C GLU A 119 1.89 -7.73 -6.92
N ALA A 120 0.56 -7.86 -6.77
CA ALA A 120 -0.38 -6.83 -7.15
C ALA A 120 -0.28 -5.58 -6.25
N ILE A 121 -0.14 -5.78 -4.93
CA ILE A 121 -0.02 -4.69 -3.95
C ILE A 121 1.27 -3.90 -4.15
N PHE A 122 2.37 -4.60 -4.44
CA PHE A 122 3.70 -4.04 -4.59
C PHE A 122 4.09 -3.83 -6.07
N ALA A 123 3.13 -3.85 -7.00
CA ALA A 123 3.38 -3.73 -8.45
C ALA A 123 4.15 -2.45 -8.82
N ASN A 124 3.89 -1.35 -8.11
CA ASN A 124 4.52 -0.04 -8.31
C ASN A 124 5.72 0.21 -7.37
N VAL A 125 6.13 -0.79 -6.60
CA VAL A 125 7.25 -0.71 -5.66
C VAL A 125 8.50 -1.28 -6.31
N PRO A 126 9.70 -0.68 -6.08
CA PRO A 126 10.96 -1.25 -6.55
C PRO A 126 11.07 -2.74 -6.20
N SER A 127 11.53 -3.54 -7.15
CA SER A 127 11.65 -4.98 -6.96
C SER A 127 12.85 -5.54 -7.71
N ALA A 128 13.34 -6.69 -7.24
CA ALA A 128 14.38 -7.46 -7.91
C ALA A 128 14.09 -8.95 -7.79
N ALA A 129 14.55 -9.71 -8.77
CA ALA A 129 14.62 -11.16 -8.71
C ALA A 129 16.07 -11.58 -8.55
N LEU A 130 16.33 -12.46 -7.59
CA LEU A 130 17.61 -13.10 -7.35
C LEU A 130 17.43 -14.61 -7.31
N PRO A 131 18.42 -15.41 -7.74
CA PRO A 131 18.37 -16.85 -7.55
C PRO A 131 18.21 -17.21 -6.07
N ALA A 132 17.40 -18.21 -5.74
CA ALA A 132 17.15 -18.63 -4.37
C ALA A 132 18.44 -19.01 -3.63
N ALA A 133 19.45 -19.52 -4.35
CA ALA A 133 20.79 -19.81 -3.82
C ALA A 133 21.60 -18.57 -3.41
N GLU A 134 21.26 -17.40 -3.96
CA GLU A 134 21.84 -16.09 -3.61
C GLU A 134 21.07 -15.37 -2.51
N VAL A 135 19.89 -15.89 -2.13
CA VAL A 135 19.06 -15.35 -1.05
C VAL A 135 19.18 -16.21 0.20
N LEU A 136 18.82 -17.48 0.10
CA LEU A 136 18.69 -18.38 1.25
C LEU A 136 20.05 -18.63 1.93
N GLY A 137 20.06 -18.48 3.25
CA GLY A 137 21.25 -18.64 4.08
C GLY A 137 22.28 -17.52 3.94
N LYS A 138 22.05 -16.53 3.07
CA LYS A 138 22.95 -15.37 2.91
C LYS A 138 22.60 -14.26 3.90
N PRO A 139 23.61 -13.48 4.35
CA PRO A 139 23.37 -12.33 5.22
C PRO A 139 22.45 -11.31 4.56
N ALA A 140 21.48 -10.79 5.32
CA ALA A 140 20.45 -9.90 4.79
C ALA A 140 21.04 -8.65 4.13
N PHE A 141 22.13 -8.10 4.68
CA PHE A 141 22.80 -6.93 4.10
C PHE A 141 23.44 -7.23 2.73
N GLU A 142 23.88 -8.47 2.47
CA GLU A 142 24.42 -8.85 1.15
C GLU A 142 23.31 -8.99 0.13
N VAL A 143 22.21 -9.64 0.53
CA VAL A 143 21.05 -9.85 -0.33
C VAL A 143 20.42 -8.51 -0.75
N ILE A 144 20.20 -7.58 0.18
CA ILE A 144 19.60 -6.28 -0.18
C ILE A 144 20.55 -5.41 -1.04
N ALA A 145 21.87 -5.58 -0.91
CA ALA A 145 22.83 -4.90 -1.77
C ALA A 145 22.82 -5.51 -3.18
N ALA A 146 22.79 -6.83 -3.29
CA ALA A 146 22.69 -7.54 -4.56
C ALA A 146 21.36 -7.25 -5.28
N ALA A 147 20.27 -7.12 -4.52
CA ALA A 147 18.95 -6.76 -5.03
C ALA A 147 18.85 -5.28 -5.46
N GLY A 148 19.89 -4.46 -5.23
CA GLY A 148 19.87 -3.04 -5.60
C GLY A 148 19.01 -2.15 -4.69
N MET A 149 18.58 -2.65 -3.53
CA MET A 149 17.84 -1.86 -2.54
C MET A 149 18.73 -0.81 -1.85
N ALA A 150 20.05 -1.04 -1.82
CA ALA A 150 21.05 -0.08 -1.33
C ALA A 150 22.11 0.16 -2.42
N ALA A 151 22.71 1.35 -2.46
CA ALA A 151 23.68 1.70 -3.51
C ALA A 151 25.01 0.96 -3.36
N SER A 152 25.30 0.42 -2.18
CA SER A 152 26.52 -0.38 -1.93
C SER A 152 26.33 -1.37 -0.78
N LYS A 153 27.23 -2.36 -0.69
CA LYS A 153 27.31 -3.28 0.46
C LYS A 153 27.52 -2.55 1.79
N GLY A 154 28.32 -1.47 1.79
CA GLY A 154 28.57 -0.66 2.98
C GLY A 154 27.30 0.06 3.48
N GLU A 155 26.51 0.60 2.56
CA GLU A 155 25.23 1.22 2.89
C GLU A 155 24.21 0.19 3.40
N ALA A 156 24.09 -0.96 2.74
CA ALA A 156 23.24 -2.06 3.18
C ALA A 156 23.59 -2.52 4.60
N ARG A 157 24.90 -2.69 4.88
CA ARG A 157 25.40 -3.06 6.21
C ARG A 157 25.00 -2.03 7.27
N ARG A 158 25.17 -0.74 6.97
CA ARG A 158 24.75 0.35 7.87
C ARG A 158 23.24 0.35 8.11
N LEU A 159 22.45 0.14 7.06
CA LEU A 159 20.98 0.08 7.15
C LEU A 159 20.52 -1.02 8.11
N VAL A 160 21.10 -2.22 7.99
CA VAL A 160 20.79 -3.35 8.87
C VAL A 160 21.26 -3.09 10.30
N GLN A 161 22.50 -2.60 10.48
CA GLN A 161 23.08 -2.33 11.80
C GLN A 161 22.29 -1.27 12.60
N GLN A 162 21.72 -0.28 11.91
CA GLN A 162 20.88 0.75 12.52
C GLN A 162 19.43 0.29 12.75
N GLY A 163 19.09 -0.97 12.45
CA GLY A 163 17.74 -1.51 12.56
C GLY A 163 16.75 -0.89 11.57
N GLY A 164 17.26 -0.37 10.44
CA GLY A 164 16.47 0.26 9.39
C GLY A 164 15.82 -0.73 8.42
N LEU A 165 16.31 -1.98 8.37
CA LEU A 165 15.74 -3.05 7.55
C LEU A 165 14.65 -3.81 8.32
N SER A 166 13.50 -4.01 7.68
CA SER A 166 12.51 -5.02 8.07
C SER A 166 12.33 -6.04 6.94
N ILE A 167 12.18 -7.31 7.29
CA ILE A 167 11.80 -8.41 6.40
C ILE A 167 10.42 -8.86 6.85
N ASN A 168 9.45 -8.84 5.95
CA ASN A 168 8.05 -9.15 6.23
C ASN A 168 7.50 -8.41 7.48
N ASN A 169 7.77 -7.10 7.55
CA ASN A 169 7.43 -6.22 8.68
C ASN A 169 8.10 -6.55 10.04
N VAL A 170 8.97 -7.56 10.11
CA VAL A 170 9.80 -7.87 11.29
C VAL A 170 11.17 -7.24 11.13
N LYS A 171 11.67 -6.52 12.13
CA LYS A 171 13.02 -5.91 12.08
C LYS A 171 14.09 -6.99 11.91
N ALA A 172 15.01 -6.76 10.98
CA ALA A 172 16.18 -7.61 10.82
C ALA A 172 17.08 -7.47 12.06
N GLY A 173 17.36 -8.59 12.74
CA GLY A 173 18.05 -8.65 14.03
C GLY A 173 19.56 -8.37 13.99
N GLY A 174 20.01 -7.41 13.18
CA GLY A 174 21.43 -7.05 13.04
C GLY A 174 22.16 -7.81 11.93
N LEU A 175 23.50 -7.70 11.94
CA LEU A 175 24.34 -8.12 10.81
C LEU A 175 24.41 -9.64 10.58
N ASP A 176 24.16 -10.42 11.63
CA ASP A 176 24.16 -11.88 11.57
C ASP A 176 22.84 -12.47 11.05
N ARG A 177 21.84 -11.60 10.76
CA ARG A 177 20.56 -12.04 10.22
C ARG A 177 20.73 -12.54 8.79
N CYS A 178 20.58 -13.84 8.58
CA CYS A 178 20.53 -14.48 7.26
C CYS A 178 19.10 -14.77 6.83
N PHE A 179 18.76 -14.68 5.54
CA PHE A 179 17.45 -15.06 5.02
C PHE A 179 17.17 -16.56 5.24
N ALA A 180 16.05 -16.87 5.88
CA ALA A 180 15.57 -18.22 6.11
C ALA A 180 14.45 -18.58 5.12
N PRO A 181 14.19 -19.88 4.86
CA PRO A 181 13.05 -20.29 4.04
C PRO A 181 11.70 -19.73 4.53
N THR A 182 11.55 -19.56 5.85
CA THR A 182 10.35 -18.98 6.48
C THR A 182 10.16 -17.50 6.18
N ASP A 183 11.19 -16.80 5.68
CA ASP A 183 11.06 -15.41 5.23
C ASP A 183 10.45 -15.31 3.83
N LEU A 184 10.35 -16.43 3.11
CA LEU A 184 9.80 -16.45 1.76
C LEU A 184 8.33 -16.89 1.81
N ILE A 185 7.45 -15.95 1.48
CA ILE A 185 6.02 -16.17 1.30
C ILE A 185 5.83 -17.04 0.06
N GLU A 186 5.16 -18.18 0.25
CA GLU A 186 5.05 -19.27 -0.73
C GLU A 186 6.42 -19.73 -1.27
N GLY A 187 7.49 -19.57 -0.49
CA GLY A 187 8.84 -19.95 -0.89
C GLY A 187 9.48 -19.04 -1.95
N ARG A 188 8.83 -17.95 -2.36
CA ARG A 188 9.29 -17.13 -3.50
C ARG A 188 9.37 -15.62 -3.25
N LEU A 189 8.63 -15.05 -2.30
CA LEU A 189 8.59 -13.59 -2.10
C LEU A 189 8.98 -13.15 -0.70
N ALA A 190 9.74 -12.07 -0.59
CA ALA A 190 9.92 -11.34 0.67
C ALA A 190 9.61 -9.86 0.48
N VAL A 191 8.86 -9.29 1.43
CA VAL A 191 8.61 -7.85 1.47
C VAL A 191 9.68 -7.21 2.35
N LEU A 192 10.54 -6.41 1.74
CA LEU A 192 11.58 -5.67 2.43
C LEU A 192 11.13 -4.24 2.67
N ARG A 193 11.54 -3.67 3.80
CA ARG A 193 11.24 -2.28 4.15
C ARG A 193 12.46 -1.57 4.70
N SER A 194 12.77 -0.40 4.15
CA SER A 194 13.71 0.57 4.70
C SER A 194 12.93 1.68 5.41
N GLY A 195 13.11 1.82 6.72
CA GLY A 195 12.41 2.82 7.52
C GLY A 195 10.89 2.62 7.53
N LYS A 196 10.12 3.72 7.36
CA LYS A 196 8.65 3.70 7.53
C LYS A 196 7.85 3.53 6.23
N LYS A 197 8.36 3.99 5.08
CA LYS A 197 7.59 4.11 3.83
C LYS A 197 8.29 3.53 2.59
N SER A 198 9.59 3.20 2.68
CA SER A 198 10.32 2.65 1.54
C SER A 198 10.18 1.15 1.56
N PHE A 199 9.40 0.63 0.62
CA PHE A 199 9.20 -0.79 0.41
C PHE A 199 10.05 -1.27 -0.76
N PHE A 200 10.38 -2.55 -0.76
CA PHE A 200 11.06 -3.24 -1.84
C PHE A 200 10.58 -4.68 -1.89
N LEU A 201 10.20 -5.18 -3.06
CA LEU A 201 9.77 -6.58 -3.22
C LEU A 201 10.94 -7.43 -3.73
N LEU A 202 11.36 -8.42 -2.95
CA LEU A 202 12.37 -9.39 -3.34
C LEU A 202 11.71 -10.67 -3.84
N ARG A 203 12.09 -11.12 -5.04
CA ARG A 203 11.72 -12.43 -5.59
C ARG A 203 12.93 -13.37 -5.50
N ALA A 204 12.74 -14.54 -4.91
CA ALA A 204 13.71 -15.62 -4.88
C ALA A 204 13.25 -16.68 -5.90
N GLU A 205 14.00 -16.83 -6.98
CA GLU A 205 13.68 -17.72 -8.12
C GLU A 205 14.60 -18.94 -8.20
#